data_AF-A0A820IZN1-F1
#
_entry.id   AF-A0A820IZN1-F1
#
_cell.length_a   1.000
_cell.length_b   1.000
_cell.length_c   1.000
_cell.angle_alpha   90.00
_cell.angle_beta   90.00
_cell.angle_gamma   90.00
#
_symmetry.space_group_name_H-M   'P 1'
#
loop_
_entity.id
_entity.type
_entity.pdbx_description
1 polymer ?
#
loop_
_entity_poly.entity_id
_entity_poly.type
_entity_poly.pdbx_seq_one_letter_code
_entity_poly.pdbx_strand_id
1 'polypeptide(L)'
;MKGQSKTLSFQIVLQNLQGSQLSLKPFCKRLPSIDPFFCLGSKYTSSEDIAFVFDRAIKREQQYEQNGINTRCTVFLDEASLPDEKKMILKVLHPYLDECKVAFVAVANKAFDAANANRMICIYRSLPSKDDQKILAYGCLGLQLEEIQSIHNNRLNKIIYGLCQGYRRVLRSPDIPPIFHDRDFIYMLREFL
;
A
#
# COMPACT_ATOMS: atom_id res chain seq x y z
N MET A 1 5.44 -9.32 1.16
CA MET A 1 6.14 -8.98 2.42
C MET A 1 5.37 -7.87 3.13
N LYS A 2 5.15 -8.07 4.44
CA LYS A 2 4.46 -7.10 5.30
C LYS A 2 5.38 -5.89 5.54
N GLY A 3 4.79 -4.73 5.83
CA GLY A 3 5.56 -3.54 6.23
C GLY A 3 6.18 -2.70 5.09
N GLN A 4 5.86 -2.97 3.82
CA GLN A 4 6.41 -2.27 2.64
C GLN A 4 5.61 -1.02 2.21
N SER A 5 4.97 -0.32 3.17
CA SER A 5 4.15 0.89 2.94
C SER A 5 3.00 0.76 1.93
N LYS A 6 2.59 -0.45 1.56
CA LYS A 6 1.53 -0.69 0.56
C LYS A 6 0.19 -0.05 0.96
N THR A 7 -0.29 -0.33 2.17
CA THR A 7 -1.51 0.27 2.73
C THR A 7 -1.34 1.79 2.93
N LEU A 8 -0.16 2.24 3.36
CA LEU A 8 0.14 3.67 3.52
C LEU A 8 0.07 4.43 2.18
N SER A 9 0.58 3.85 1.09
CA SER A 9 0.49 4.46 -0.23
C SER A 9 -0.96 4.69 -0.66
N PHE A 10 -1.85 3.73 -0.40
CA PHE A 10 -3.27 3.91 -0.67
C PHE A 10 -3.89 4.99 0.21
N GLN A 11 -3.55 5.03 1.51
CA GLN A 11 -4.02 6.09 2.42
C GLN A 11 -3.56 7.49 1.98
N ILE A 12 -2.33 7.65 1.50
CA ILE A 12 -1.84 8.92 0.96
C ILE A 12 -2.69 9.35 -0.23
N VAL A 13 -3.05 8.42 -1.12
CA VAL A 13 -3.92 8.70 -2.26
C VAL A 13 -5.30 9.19 -1.78
N LEU A 14 -5.92 8.50 -0.82
CA LEU A 14 -7.22 8.91 -0.24
C LEU A 14 -7.18 10.29 0.41
N GLN A 15 -6.10 10.61 1.13
CA GLN A 15 -5.92 11.93 1.75
C GLN A 15 -5.72 13.04 0.74
N ASN A 16 -5.16 12.73 -0.44
CA ASN A 16 -4.89 13.73 -1.47
C ASN A 16 -6.04 13.89 -2.47
N LEU A 17 -6.88 12.87 -2.67
CA LEU A 17 -7.97 12.84 -3.65
C LEU A 17 -9.34 12.96 -2.98
N GLN A 18 -9.61 14.13 -2.41
CA GLN A 18 -10.85 14.46 -1.70
C GLN A 18 -11.79 15.36 -2.54
N GLY A 19 -11.53 15.48 -3.85
CA GLY A 19 -12.28 16.32 -4.76
C GLY A 19 -11.78 17.77 -4.78
N SER A 20 -12.39 18.60 -5.62
CA SER A 20 -11.89 19.95 -5.96
C SER A 20 -11.83 20.93 -4.78
N GLN A 21 -12.72 20.77 -3.80
CA GLN A 21 -12.82 21.67 -2.65
C GLN A 21 -11.83 21.32 -1.53
N LEU A 22 -11.62 20.03 -1.25
CA LEU A 22 -10.86 19.56 -0.11
C LEU A 22 -9.39 19.21 -0.44
N SER A 23 -9.09 18.86 -1.70
CA SER A 23 -7.73 18.50 -2.09
C SER A 23 -6.80 19.72 -2.04
N LEU A 24 -5.70 19.65 -1.29
CA LEU A 24 -4.79 20.79 -1.11
C LEU A 24 -4.00 21.11 -2.41
N LYS A 25 -3.60 20.09 -3.16
CA LYS A 25 -2.72 20.24 -4.34
C LYS A 25 -3.54 20.55 -5.60
N PRO A 26 -3.13 21.55 -6.42
CA PRO A 26 -3.82 21.89 -7.68
C PRO A 26 -3.97 20.70 -8.64
N PHE A 27 -2.96 19.84 -8.70
CA PHE A 27 -3.02 18.60 -9.50
C PHE A 27 -4.18 17.70 -9.05
N CYS A 28 -4.30 17.47 -7.74
CA CYS A 28 -5.31 16.59 -7.16
C CYS A 28 -6.74 17.16 -7.27
N LYS A 29 -6.90 18.49 -7.26
CA LYS A 29 -8.22 19.14 -7.44
C LYS A 29 -8.87 18.85 -8.80
N ARG A 30 -8.08 18.46 -9.80
CA ARG A 30 -8.56 18.09 -11.15
C ARG A 30 -9.00 16.63 -11.27
N LEU A 31 -8.69 15.82 -10.26
CA LEU A 31 -9.02 14.40 -10.22
C LEU A 31 -10.32 14.18 -9.45
N PRO A 32 -11.06 13.09 -9.73
CA PRO A 32 -12.25 12.75 -8.95
C PRO A 32 -11.90 12.50 -7.47
N SER A 33 -12.84 12.79 -6.58
CA SER A 33 -12.76 12.30 -5.19
C SER A 33 -12.83 10.78 -5.17
N ILE A 34 -12.20 10.16 -4.18
CA ILE A 34 -12.29 8.71 -3.97
C ILE A 34 -13.19 8.40 -2.78
N ASP A 35 -14.14 7.49 -2.98
CA ASP A 35 -14.96 6.90 -1.91
C ASP A 35 -14.54 5.43 -1.70
N PRO A 36 -13.76 5.10 -0.65
CA PRO A 36 -13.20 3.77 -0.45
C PRO A 36 -14.17 2.80 0.23
N PHE A 37 -14.25 1.58 -0.30
CA PHE A 37 -14.97 0.44 0.26
C PHE A 37 -13.96 -0.62 0.73
N PHE A 38 -13.75 -0.70 2.04
CA PHE A 38 -12.75 -1.59 2.61
C PHE A 38 -13.25 -3.03 2.75
N CYS A 39 -12.46 -3.98 2.25
CA CYS A 39 -12.60 -5.40 2.50
C CYS A 39 -11.30 -5.93 3.09
N LEU A 40 -11.38 -6.69 4.19
CA LEU A 40 -10.23 -7.32 4.80
C LEU A 40 -10.21 -8.80 4.46
N GLY A 41 -9.13 -9.23 3.81
CA GLY A 41 -8.85 -10.64 3.57
C GLY A 41 -8.48 -11.35 4.88
N SER A 42 -9.17 -12.44 5.18
CA SER A 42 -8.88 -13.33 6.29
C SER A 42 -9.12 -14.78 5.87
N LYS A 43 -8.76 -15.73 6.73
CA LYS A 43 -9.07 -17.15 6.50
C LYS A 43 -10.57 -17.46 6.46
N TYR A 44 -11.39 -16.55 6.99
CA TYR A 44 -12.83 -16.69 7.11
C TYR A 44 -13.61 -15.85 6.10
N THR A 45 -12.93 -14.96 5.37
CA THR A 45 -13.58 -14.12 4.35
C THR A 45 -14.14 -15.02 3.26
N SER A 46 -15.43 -14.90 3.00
CA SER A 46 -16.10 -15.70 1.97
C SER A 46 -16.19 -14.96 0.64
N SER A 47 -16.58 -15.67 -0.43
CA SER A 47 -16.87 -15.06 -1.73
C SER A 47 -18.02 -14.05 -1.63
N GLU A 48 -19.01 -14.35 -0.79
CA GLU A 48 -20.21 -13.53 -0.60
C GLU A 48 -19.87 -12.20 0.09
N ASP A 49 -18.93 -12.20 1.04
CA ASP A 49 -18.47 -10.96 1.68
C ASP A 49 -17.85 -10.00 0.67
N ILE A 50 -17.02 -10.53 -0.24
CA ILE A 50 -16.37 -9.75 -1.29
C ILE A 50 -17.42 -9.22 -2.27
N ALA A 51 -18.31 -10.10 -2.75
CA ALA A 51 -19.38 -9.74 -3.67
C ALA A 51 -20.28 -8.64 -3.07
N PHE A 52 -20.64 -8.77 -1.79
CA PHE A 52 -21.45 -7.78 -1.08
C PHE A 52 -20.81 -6.39 -1.06
N VAL A 53 -19.49 -6.32 -0.82
CA VAL A 53 -18.75 -5.05 -0.85
C VAL A 53 -18.73 -4.46 -2.25
N PHE A 54 -18.50 -5.27 -3.28
CA PHE A 54 -18.53 -4.83 -4.69
C PHE A 54 -19.91 -4.33 -5.10
N ASP A 55 -20.97 -5.08 -4.82
CA ASP A 55 -22.34 -4.70 -5.18
C ASP A 55 -22.74 -3.39 -4.50
N ARG A 56 -22.34 -3.18 -3.25
CA ARG A 56 -22.57 -1.92 -2.54
C ARG A 56 -21.80 -0.75 -3.18
N ALA A 57 -20.54 -0.97 -3.56
CA ALA A 57 -19.74 0.03 -4.25
C ALA A 57 -20.33 0.39 -5.63
N ILE A 58 -20.77 -0.61 -6.40
CA ILE A 58 -21.38 -0.41 -7.72
C ILE A 58 -22.70 0.38 -7.60
N LYS A 59 -23.56 0.02 -6.64
CA LYS A 59 -24.78 0.78 -6.38
C LYS A 59 -24.48 2.23 -6.03
N ARG A 60 -23.41 2.48 -5.25
CA ARG A 60 -22.99 3.82 -4.88
C ARG A 60 -22.43 4.60 -6.07
N GLU A 61 -21.64 3.96 -6.92
CA GLU A 61 -21.12 4.55 -8.16
C GLU A 61 -22.25 5.01 -9.09
N GLN A 62 -23.25 4.15 -9.30
CA GLN A 62 -24.43 4.48 -10.11
C GLN A 62 -25.19 5.70 -9.56
N GLN A 63 -25.29 5.83 -8.23
CA GLN A 63 -25.88 7.03 -7.62
C GLN A 63 -25.05 8.28 -7.88
N TYR A 64 -23.72 8.19 -7.87
CA TYR A 64 -22.87 9.33 -8.18
C TYR A 64 -22.98 9.75 -9.65
N GLU A 65 -23.02 8.78 -10.56
CA GLU A 65 -23.19 9.03 -11.99
C GLU A 65 -24.54 9.69 -12.30
N GLN A 66 -25.64 9.18 -11.72
CA GLN A 66 -26.98 9.76 -11.89
C GLN A 66 -27.07 11.21 -11.38
N ASN A 67 -26.34 11.53 -10.31
CA ASN A 67 -26.34 12.87 -9.70
C ASN A 67 -25.23 13.80 -10.26
N GLY A 68 -24.44 13.35 -11.23
CA GLY A 68 -23.33 14.13 -11.80
C GLY A 68 -22.21 14.45 -10.80
N ILE A 69 -22.06 13.64 -9.75
CA ILE A 69 -21.05 13.84 -8.71
C ILE A 69 -19.71 13.26 -9.19
N ASN A 70 -18.66 14.07 -9.21
CA ASN A 70 -17.32 13.66 -9.66
C ASN A 70 -16.54 12.89 -8.57
N THR A 71 -17.08 11.75 -8.16
CA THR A 71 -16.51 10.83 -7.16
C THR A 71 -16.45 9.43 -7.76
N ARG A 72 -15.37 8.68 -7.47
CA ARG A 72 -15.20 7.29 -7.88
C ARG A 72 -15.14 6.37 -6.66
N CYS A 73 -16.02 5.38 -6.63
CA CYS A 73 -16.01 4.31 -5.64
C CYS A 73 -14.84 3.38 -5.92
N THR A 74 -14.07 3.08 -4.87
CA THR A 74 -12.91 2.20 -4.97
C THR A 74 -12.99 1.09 -3.94
N VAL A 75 -13.08 -0.17 -4.38
CA VAL A 75 -12.98 -1.32 -3.49
C VAL A 75 -11.50 -1.55 -3.15
N PHE A 76 -11.17 -1.53 -1.87
CA PHE A 76 -9.82 -1.79 -1.35
C PHE A 76 -9.79 -3.10 -0.58
N LEU A 77 -9.09 -4.10 -1.12
CA LEU A 77 -8.91 -5.40 -0.48
C LEU A 77 -7.52 -5.48 0.18
N ASP A 78 -7.46 -5.37 1.51
CA ASP A 78 -6.22 -5.59 2.26
C ASP A 78 -6.03 -7.07 2.57
N GLU A 79 -4.78 -7.51 2.68
CA GLU A 79 -4.41 -8.91 2.93
C GLU A 79 -5.07 -9.94 1.98
N ALA A 80 -5.21 -9.58 0.70
CA ALA A 80 -5.91 -10.36 -0.34
C ALA A 80 -5.39 -11.80 -0.56
N SER A 81 -4.18 -12.11 -0.07
CA SER A 81 -3.56 -13.44 -0.17
C SER A 81 -3.79 -14.34 1.05
N LEU A 82 -4.59 -13.91 2.03
CA LEU A 82 -4.94 -14.72 3.21
C LEU A 82 -6.12 -15.69 3.03
N PRO A 83 -7.13 -15.40 2.19
CA PRO A 83 -8.18 -16.36 1.87
C PRO A 83 -7.60 -17.68 1.34
N ASP A 84 -8.23 -18.79 1.69
CA ASP A 84 -7.75 -20.12 1.30
C ASP A 84 -7.85 -20.31 -0.22
N GLU A 85 -6.69 -20.43 -0.89
CA GLU A 85 -6.60 -20.64 -2.35
C GLU A 85 -7.40 -21.88 -2.79
N LYS A 86 -7.50 -22.92 -1.96
CA LYS A 86 -8.29 -24.13 -2.28
C LYS A 86 -9.78 -23.84 -2.41
N LYS A 87 -10.28 -22.82 -1.71
CA LYS A 87 -11.67 -22.38 -1.77
C LYS A 87 -11.94 -21.44 -2.95
N MET A 88 -10.90 -21.05 -3.70
CA MET A 88 -11.01 -20.22 -4.90
C MET A 88 -11.84 -18.94 -4.69
N ILE A 89 -11.79 -18.38 -3.47
CA ILE A 89 -12.63 -17.25 -3.03
C ILE A 89 -12.49 -16.05 -3.97
N LEU A 90 -11.28 -15.82 -4.48
CA LEU A 90 -10.98 -14.70 -5.37
C LEU A 90 -11.56 -14.86 -6.78
N LYS A 91 -12.05 -16.04 -7.19
CA LYS A 91 -12.73 -16.19 -8.49
C LYS A 91 -13.99 -15.33 -8.58
N VAL A 92 -14.59 -14.98 -7.43
CA VAL A 92 -15.72 -14.06 -7.38
C VAL A 92 -15.37 -12.68 -7.95
N LEU A 93 -14.08 -12.30 -7.98
CA LEU A 93 -13.61 -11.04 -8.54
C LEU A 93 -13.71 -10.99 -10.07
N HIS A 94 -13.62 -12.14 -10.77
CA HIS A 94 -13.55 -12.17 -12.23
C HIS A 94 -14.64 -11.34 -12.93
N PRO A 95 -15.95 -11.53 -12.66
CA PRO A 95 -16.99 -10.72 -13.30
C PRO A 95 -16.84 -9.23 -12.97
N TYR A 96 -16.51 -8.88 -11.73
CA TYR A 96 -16.35 -7.49 -11.32
C TYR A 96 -15.14 -6.80 -11.99
N LEU A 97 -14.03 -7.53 -12.14
CA LEU A 97 -12.82 -7.03 -12.81
C LEU A 97 -12.99 -6.99 -14.33
N ASP A 98 -13.80 -7.88 -14.92
CA ASP A 98 -14.09 -7.87 -16.36
C ASP A 98 -15.03 -6.70 -16.71
N GLU A 99 -16.01 -6.38 -15.87
CA GLU A 99 -16.94 -5.26 -16.09
C GLU A 99 -16.36 -3.88 -15.74
N CYS A 100 -15.39 -3.82 -14.80
CA CYS A 100 -14.73 -2.58 -14.36
C CYS A 100 -15.67 -1.42 -13.95
N LYS A 101 -16.83 -1.73 -13.37
CA LYS A 101 -17.81 -0.70 -12.94
C LYS A 101 -17.33 0.17 -11.77
N VAL A 102 -16.39 -0.32 -10.98
CA VAL A 102 -15.78 0.40 -9.85
C VAL A 102 -14.28 0.18 -9.88
N ALA A 103 -13.51 1.12 -9.32
CA ALA A 103 -12.07 0.94 -9.19
C ALA A 103 -11.78 -0.15 -8.15
N PHE A 104 -10.72 -0.93 -8.36
CA PHE A 104 -10.29 -1.97 -7.45
C PHE A 104 -8.80 -1.86 -7.16
N VAL A 105 -8.44 -1.93 -5.88
CA VAL A 105 -7.05 -1.97 -5.42
C VAL A 105 -6.91 -3.10 -4.41
N ALA A 106 -5.96 -4.00 -4.64
CA ALA A 106 -5.68 -5.08 -3.72
C ALA A 106 -4.24 -5.04 -3.23
N VAL A 107 -4.06 -5.28 -1.93
CA VAL A 107 -2.75 -5.43 -1.30
C VAL A 107 -2.58 -6.87 -0.86
N ALA A 108 -1.60 -7.53 -1.47
CA ALA A 108 -1.27 -8.92 -1.18
C ALA A 108 0.19 -9.09 -0.76
N ASN A 109 0.43 -10.13 0.04
CA ASN A 109 1.78 -10.54 0.46
C ASN A 109 2.35 -11.66 -0.41
N LYS A 110 1.49 -12.43 -1.07
CA LYS A 110 1.82 -13.39 -2.12
C LYS A 110 1.32 -12.87 -3.46
N ALA A 111 1.88 -13.41 -4.55
CA ALA A 111 1.37 -13.12 -5.89
C ALA A 111 -0.04 -13.70 -6.04
N PHE A 112 -0.88 -13.02 -6.83
CA PHE A 112 -2.13 -13.61 -7.30
C PHE A 112 -1.85 -14.71 -8.32
N ASP A 113 -2.83 -15.60 -8.50
CA ASP A 113 -2.81 -16.54 -9.62
C ASP A 113 -2.88 -15.80 -10.96
N ALA A 114 -2.52 -16.49 -12.04
CA ALA A 114 -2.52 -15.89 -13.37
C ALA A 114 -3.91 -15.40 -13.80
N ALA A 115 -4.97 -16.09 -13.38
CA ALA A 115 -6.34 -15.75 -13.74
C ALA A 115 -6.76 -14.35 -13.22
N ASN A 116 -6.40 -14.04 -11.97
CA ASN A 116 -6.62 -12.70 -11.41
C ASN A 116 -5.57 -11.70 -11.89
N ALA A 117 -4.28 -12.09 -11.93
CA ALA A 117 -3.19 -11.20 -12.30
C ALA A 117 -3.32 -10.65 -13.73
N ASN A 118 -3.86 -11.44 -14.68
CA ASN A 118 -4.09 -10.99 -16.05
C ASN A 118 -5.15 -9.89 -16.19
N ARG A 119 -5.96 -9.66 -15.16
CA ARG A 119 -7.01 -8.62 -15.12
C ARG A 119 -6.58 -7.37 -14.36
N MET A 120 -5.35 -7.34 -13.85
CA MET A 120 -4.86 -6.31 -12.94
C MET A 120 -3.46 -5.83 -13.30
N ILE A 121 -3.16 -4.58 -12.99
CA ILE A 121 -1.78 -4.10 -12.99
C ILE A 121 -1.12 -4.57 -11.68
N CYS A 122 -0.24 -5.55 -11.79
CA CYS A 122 0.47 -6.12 -10.63
C CYS A 122 1.80 -5.39 -10.38
N ILE A 123 1.88 -4.66 -9.26
CA ILE A 123 3.12 -4.01 -8.82
C ILE A 123 3.82 -4.88 -7.76
N TYR A 124 5.00 -5.36 -8.10
CA TYR A 124 5.86 -6.11 -7.19
C TYR A 124 6.93 -5.19 -6.61
N ARG A 125 7.14 -5.27 -5.30
CA ARG A 125 8.25 -4.60 -4.63
C ARG A 125 9.20 -5.64 -4.05
N SER A 126 10.48 -5.53 -4.42
CA SER A 126 11.59 -6.21 -3.77
C SER A 126 11.93 -5.54 -2.43
N LEU A 127 12.82 -6.18 -1.67
CA LEU A 127 13.43 -5.56 -0.50
C LEU A 127 14.17 -4.26 -0.90
N PRO A 128 14.14 -3.22 -0.06
CA PRO A 128 14.84 -1.96 -0.34
C PRO A 128 16.35 -2.18 -0.48
N SER A 129 16.93 -1.53 -1.50
CA SER A 129 18.37 -1.50 -1.69
C SER A 129 19.06 -0.76 -0.53
N LYS A 130 20.40 -0.84 -0.47
CA LYS A 130 21.19 -0.13 0.56
C LYS A 130 20.90 1.36 0.54
N ASP A 131 20.72 1.93 -0.63
CA ASP A 131 20.52 3.35 -0.79
C ASP A 131 19.06 3.73 -0.52
N ASP A 132 18.10 2.89 -0.90
CA ASP A 132 16.68 3.10 -0.53
C ASP A 132 16.50 3.13 1.00
N GLN A 133 17.16 2.23 1.72
CA GLN A 133 17.07 2.19 3.18
C GLN A 133 17.71 3.42 3.84
N LYS A 134 18.81 3.95 3.26
CA LYS A 134 19.38 5.21 3.73
C LYS A 134 18.42 6.37 3.50
N ILE A 135 17.87 6.49 2.29
CA ILE A 135 16.90 7.54 1.93
C ILE A 135 15.70 7.49 2.88
N LEU A 136 15.20 6.28 3.15
CA LEU A 136 14.14 6.07 4.14
C LEU A 136 14.56 6.57 5.52
N ALA A 137 15.78 6.26 5.97
CA ALA A 137 16.27 6.70 7.28
C ALA A 137 16.37 8.23 7.39
N TYR A 138 16.91 8.91 6.37
CA TYR A 138 16.94 10.37 6.34
C TYR A 138 15.53 10.96 6.38
N GLY A 139 14.62 10.43 5.56
CA GLY A 139 13.22 10.88 5.55
C GLY A 139 12.51 10.67 6.88
N CYS A 140 12.76 9.55 7.57
CA CYS A 140 12.20 9.29 8.89
C CYS A 140 12.74 10.24 9.97
N LEU A 141 14.01 10.64 9.87
CA LEU A 141 14.65 11.56 10.81
C LEU A 141 14.38 13.04 10.47
N GLY A 142 13.57 13.34 9.45
CA GLY A 142 13.24 14.71 9.03
C GLY A 142 14.39 15.45 8.34
N LEU A 143 15.40 14.74 7.87
CA LEU A 143 16.59 15.30 7.22
C LEU A 143 16.33 15.51 5.73
N GLN A 144 16.74 16.66 5.20
CA GLN A 144 16.53 16.99 3.79
C GLN A 144 17.60 16.35 2.89
N LEU A 145 17.22 15.98 1.66
CA LEU A 145 18.13 15.36 0.69
C LEU A 145 19.31 16.26 0.30
N GLU A 146 19.15 17.57 0.40
CA GLU A 146 20.20 18.57 0.14
C GLU A 146 21.30 18.53 1.22
N GLU A 147 20.94 18.16 2.45
CA GLU A 147 21.88 17.92 3.54
C GLU A 147 22.70 16.65 3.27
N ILE A 148 22.12 15.63 2.61
CA ILE A 148 22.82 14.37 2.32
C ILE A 148 24.06 14.58 1.44
N GLN A 149 24.02 15.57 0.52
CA GLN A 149 25.12 15.88 -0.40
C GLN A 149 26.23 16.72 0.25
N SER A 150 25.90 17.62 1.18
CA SER A 150 26.91 18.41 1.91
C SER A 150 27.56 17.64 3.07
N ILE A 151 26.92 16.58 3.56
CA ILE A 151 27.37 15.78 4.69
C ILE A 151 28.29 14.63 4.24
N HIS A 152 29.36 14.92 3.50
CA HIS A 152 30.42 13.91 3.33
C HIS A 152 31.21 13.65 4.63
N ASN A 153 30.96 14.42 5.72
CA ASN A 153 31.75 14.34 6.95
C ASN A 153 31.01 14.42 8.31
N ASN A 154 29.66 14.45 8.41
CA ASN A 154 29.05 14.43 9.76
C ASN A 154 29.02 13.03 10.37
N ARG A 155 29.33 12.99 11.67
CA ARG A 155 29.06 11.89 12.61
C ARG A 155 27.69 11.24 12.40
N LEU A 156 26.67 12.04 12.07
CA LEU A 156 25.30 11.60 11.83
C LEU A 156 25.18 10.64 10.62
N ASN A 157 25.88 10.89 9.51
CA ASN A 157 25.87 9.98 8.35
C ASN A 157 26.52 8.64 8.69
N LYS A 158 27.57 8.64 9.53
CA LYS A 158 28.19 7.41 10.03
C LYS A 158 27.23 6.62 10.92
N ILE A 159 26.46 7.30 11.77
CA ILE A 159 25.43 6.68 12.62
C ILE A 159 24.33 6.05 11.76
N ILE A 160 23.74 6.82 10.83
CA ILE A 160 22.68 6.32 9.93
C ILE A 160 23.18 5.13 9.13
N TYR A 161 24.39 5.20 8.59
CA TYR A 161 25.01 4.10 7.87
C TYR A 161 25.19 2.86 8.76
N GLY A 162 25.68 3.05 9.99
CA GLY A 162 25.83 2.01 10.99
C GLY A 162 24.49 1.34 11.34
N LEU A 163 23.43 2.12 11.55
CA LEU A 163 22.08 1.62 11.81
C LEU A 163 21.53 0.79 10.64
N CYS A 164 21.68 1.30 9.41
CA CYS A 164 21.27 0.57 8.20
C CYS A 164 22.02 -0.76 8.07
N GLN A 165 23.34 -0.75 8.29
CA GLN A 165 24.16 -1.96 8.26
C GLN A 165 23.78 -2.95 9.36
N GLY A 166 23.63 -2.49 10.60
CA GLY A 166 23.26 -3.31 11.74
C GLY A 166 21.91 -4.00 11.52
N TYR A 167 20.90 -3.23 11.09
CA TYR A 167 19.58 -3.78 10.79
C TYR A 167 19.61 -4.82 9.66
N ARG A 168 20.40 -4.60 8.61
CA ARG A 168 20.58 -5.60 7.54
C ARG A 168 21.25 -6.88 8.02
N ARG A 169 22.19 -6.78 8.96
CA ARG A 169 22.82 -7.96 9.57
C ARG A 169 21.78 -8.74 10.38
N VAL A 170 20.91 -8.06 11.12
CA VAL A 170 19.79 -8.68 11.84
C VAL A 170 18.87 -9.44 10.86
N LEU A 171 18.46 -8.80 9.77
CA LEU A 171 17.58 -9.44 8.76
C LEU A 171 18.21 -10.66 8.05
N ARG A 172 19.54 -10.76 8.03
CA ARG A 172 20.29 -11.85 7.38
C ARG A 172 20.82 -12.88 8.36
N SER A 173 20.66 -12.64 9.66
CA SER A 173 21.20 -13.51 10.69
C SER A 173 20.40 -14.82 10.71
N PRO A 174 21.06 -16.00 10.63
CA PRO A 174 20.38 -17.27 10.77
C PRO A 174 19.85 -17.50 12.20
N ASP A 175 20.45 -16.83 13.19
CA ASP A 175 20.11 -16.97 14.61
C ASP A 175 18.88 -16.15 15.02
N ILE A 176 18.42 -15.24 14.14
CA ILE A 176 17.31 -14.35 14.43
C ILE A 176 16.11 -14.77 13.59
N PRO A 177 14.94 -15.00 14.21
CA PRO A 177 13.73 -15.32 13.46
C PRO A 177 13.41 -14.26 12.40
N PRO A 178 12.92 -14.65 11.21
CA PRO A 178 12.58 -13.73 10.12
C PRO A 178 11.25 -13.00 10.38
N ILE A 179 11.13 -12.38 11.55
CA ILE A 179 9.95 -11.64 12.00
C ILE A 179 10.10 -10.14 11.76
N PHE A 180 11.33 -9.65 11.58
CA PHE A 180 11.64 -8.24 11.38
C PHE A 180 11.41 -7.81 9.93
N HIS A 181 10.80 -6.65 9.77
CA HIS A 181 10.45 -6.02 8.49
C HIS A 181 10.77 -4.53 8.52
N ASP A 182 10.82 -3.86 7.37
CA ASP A 182 11.17 -2.43 7.27
C ASP A 182 10.31 -1.51 8.16
N ARG A 183 9.11 -1.93 8.55
CA ARG A 183 8.29 -1.23 9.55
C ARG A 183 9.01 -1.13 10.92
N ASP A 184 9.67 -2.19 11.36
CA ASP A 184 10.42 -2.22 12.62
C ASP A 184 11.64 -1.32 12.56
N PHE A 185 12.28 -1.23 11.38
CA PHE A 185 13.34 -0.26 11.14
C PHE A 185 12.83 1.18 11.28
N ILE A 186 11.66 1.48 10.72
CA ILE A 186 11.02 2.80 10.86
C ILE A 186 10.67 3.09 12.32
N TYR A 187 10.11 2.13 13.05
CA TYR A 187 9.82 2.30 14.49
C TYR A 187 11.10 2.57 15.28
N MET A 188 12.16 1.79 15.06
CA MET A 188 13.45 2.01 15.71
C MET A 188 13.98 3.41 15.45
N LEU A 189 13.89 3.91 14.21
CA LEU A 189 14.33 5.27 13.87
C LEU A 189 13.50 6.37 14.53
N ARG A 190 12.19 6.14 14.75
CA ARG A 190 11.32 7.11 15.43
C ARG A 190 11.65 7.28 16.90
N GLU A 191 12.12 6.24 17.57
CA GLU A 191 12.54 6.31 18.98
C GLU A 191 13.83 7.12 19.19
N PHE A 192 14.55 7.47 18.11
CA PHE A 192 15.72 8.34 18.16
C PHE A 192 15.39 9.83 18.02
N LEU A 193 14.12 10.19 17.77
CA LEU A 193 13.61 11.56 17.72
C LEU A 193 13.01 11.97 19.06
#